data_AF-A0A158P3K9-F1
#
_entry.id   AF-A0A158P3K9-F1
#
_cell.length_a   1.000
_cell.length_b   1.000
_cell.length_c   1.000
_cell.angle_alpha   90.00
_cell.angle_beta   90.00
_cell.angle_gamma   90.00
#
_symmetry.space_group_name_H-M   'P 1'
#
loop_
_entity.id
_entity.type
_entity.pdbx_description
1 polymer ?
#
loop_
_entity_poly.entity_id
_entity_poly.type
_entity_poly.pdbx_seq_one_letter_code
_entity_poly.pdbx_strand_id
1 'polypeptide(L)'
;MSLFACCVRQNNRAAEEALQQMLAKDPPEISWENTLGSPNGVPFDDDTKELLRKCLDVSVLPPTSVTELIRRSNVFPLKFPINAIRCAALKDRGINTDSIELNANSVYPLIHEAMLPLIARWLKHKRLYGSTIEKVMYADMGLIQFIHRLLDKRVASFCGANDRWKLLDNKSGFDAWESVGTDQEKEPLVLAKCLSYDEIKLSAMMVVSSHTEFINDGSRNNRGIVSRDPDAVQPKGVIMGVVGTRFEKPRYMEYQDIAVTPQQNNMDNGYGSAMDGTFEEKRGMRVLWAKFYGEDYHPLYDETVKRMKSKENRRYISLGNQLIFDIENYMKRTLLSVEIILLEANSRAEKQNTTSFLHVVGFGLG
;
A
#
# COMPACT_ATOMS: atom_id res chain seq x y z
N MET A 1 -17.23 38.85 3.72
CA MET A 1 -17.48 37.47 3.28
C MET A 1 -16.15 36.77 3.11
N SER A 2 -15.82 35.83 4.00
CA SER A 2 -14.48 35.25 4.14
C SER A 2 -14.14 34.28 3.00
N LEU A 3 -12.94 34.40 2.44
CA LEU A 3 -12.35 33.48 1.45
C LEU A 3 -12.49 32.00 1.84
N PHE A 4 -12.42 31.69 3.15
CA PHE A 4 -12.61 30.33 3.67
C PHE A 4 -14.02 29.77 3.43
N ALA A 5 -15.06 30.59 3.55
CA ALA A 5 -16.44 30.16 3.31
C ALA A 5 -16.71 29.94 1.81
N CYS A 6 -15.97 30.62 0.94
CA CYS A 6 -16.06 30.47 -0.51
C CYS A 6 -15.35 29.18 -0.97
N CYS A 7 -14.14 28.91 -0.46
CA CYS A 7 -13.39 27.68 -0.78
C CYS A 7 -14.08 26.41 -0.28
N VAL A 8 -14.67 26.42 0.93
CA VAL A 8 -15.41 25.26 1.46
C VAL A 8 -16.70 25.01 0.66
N ARG A 9 -17.42 26.07 0.26
CA ARG A 9 -18.62 25.93 -0.59
C ARG A 9 -18.29 25.46 -2.01
N GLN A 10 -17.18 25.92 -2.59
CA GLN A 10 -16.74 25.47 -3.92
C GLN A 10 -16.31 24.01 -3.92
N ASN A 11 -15.59 23.55 -2.88
CA ASN A 11 -15.21 22.14 -2.75
C ASN A 11 -16.44 21.24 -2.57
N ASN A 12 -17.44 21.65 -1.78
CA ASN A 12 -18.67 20.87 -1.63
C ASN A 12 -19.49 20.77 -2.93
N ARG A 13 -19.57 21.87 -3.70
CA ARG A 13 -20.28 21.86 -4.99
C ARG A 13 -19.59 20.98 -6.03
N ALA A 14 -18.26 21.05 -6.14
CA ALA A 14 -17.51 20.19 -7.05
C ALA A 14 -17.63 18.70 -6.68
N ALA A 15 -17.62 18.39 -5.38
CA ALA A 15 -17.84 17.03 -4.89
C ALA A 15 -19.28 16.53 -5.16
N GLU A 16 -20.29 17.39 -4.98
CA GLU A 16 -21.68 17.08 -5.31
C GLU A 16 -21.88 16.87 -6.82
N GLU A 17 -21.28 17.72 -7.66
CA GLU A 17 -21.31 17.59 -9.12
C GLU A 17 -20.61 16.30 -9.59
N ALA A 18 -19.46 15.95 -8.98
CA ALA A 18 -18.78 14.69 -9.25
C ALA A 18 -19.63 13.48 -8.79
N LEU A 19 -20.25 13.54 -7.61
CA LEU A 19 -21.13 12.49 -7.12
C LEU A 19 -22.35 12.31 -8.04
N GLN A 20 -22.97 13.39 -8.52
CA GLN A 20 -24.06 13.33 -9.49
C GLN A 20 -23.61 12.73 -10.83
N GLN A 21 -22.41 13.07 -11.32
CA GLN A 21 -21.84 12.48 -12.53
C GLN A 21 -21.57 10.97 -12.37
N MET A 22 -21.10 10.54 -11.20
CA MET A 22 -20.92 9.11 -10.88
C MET A 22 -22.26 8.39 -10.78
N LEU A 23 -23.25 8.94 -10.09
CA LEU A 23 -24.57 8.31 -9.97
C LEU A 23 -25.32 8.24 -11.31
N ALA A 24 -24.99 9.13 -12.26
CA ALA A 24 -25.59 9.16 -13.58
C ALA A 24 -24.96 8.17 -14.58
N LYS A 25 -23.82 7.54 -14.26
CA LYS A 25 -23.10 6.64 -15.17
C LYS A 25 -22.64 5.39 -14.42
N ASP A 26 -22.91 4.23 -14.99
CA ASP A 26 -22.35 2.98 -14.48
C ASP A 26 -20.81 3.04 -14.51
N PRO A 27 -20.12 2.49 -13.49
CA PRO A 27 -18.67 2.40 -13.49
C PRO A 27 -18.17 1.61 -14.71
N PRO A 28 -16.93 1.85 -15.16
CA PRO A 28 -16.37 1.10 -16.27
C PRO A 28 -16.27 -0.39 -15.91
N GLU A 29 -16.56 -1.27 -16.87
CA GLU A 29 -16.20 -2.68 -16.73
C GLU A 29 -14.68 -2.81 -16.75
N ILE A 30 -14.14 -3.58 -15.81
CA ILE A 30 -12.70 -3.77 -15.69
C ILE A 30 -12.34 -5.07 -16.40
N SER A 31 -11.61 -4.93 -17.50
CA SER A 31 -10.81 -6.01 -18.07
C SER A 31 -9.35 -5.74 -17.71
N TRP A 32 -8.77 -6.58 -16.85
CA TRP A 32 -7.40 -6.43 -16.40
C TRP A 32 -6.73 -7.80 -16.35
N GLU A 33 -5.68 -7.99 -17.14
CA GLU A 33 -4.98 -9.28 -17.29
C GLU A 33 -4.28 -9.77 -16.01
N ASN A 34 -4.08 -8.85 -15.06
CA ASN A 34 -3.42 -9.09 -13.80
C ASN A 34 -4.36 -9.50 -12.66
N THR A 35 -5.64 -9.75 -12.93
CA THR A 35 -6.58 -10.28 -11.92
C THR A 35 -6.30 -11.74 -11.62
N LEU A 36 -6.50 -12.12 -10.35
CA LEU A 36 -6.47 -13.52 -9.94
C LEU A 36 -7.58 -14.30 -10.65
N GLY A 37 -7.20 -15.26 -11.49
CA GLY A 37 -8.12 -16.06 -12.30
C GLY A 37 -8.08 -15.79 -13.80
N SER A 38 -7.18 -14.92 -14.28
CA SER A 38 -6.83 -14.86 -15.71
C SER A 38 -6.46 -16.27 -16.21
N PRO A 39 -6.99 -16.75 -17.36
CA PRO A 39 -6.80 -18.14 -17.83
C PRO A 39 -5.33 -18.54 -17.98
N ASN A 40 -4.46 -17.56 -18.25
CA ASN A 40 -3.04 -17.76 -18.48
C ASN A 40 -2.17 -17.32 -17.28
N GLY A 41 -2.79 -16.85 -16.19
CA GLY A 41 -2.11 -16.21 -15.06
C GLY A 41 -1.38 -14.92 -15.43
N VAL A 42 -0.62 -14.37 -14.48
CA VAL A 42 0.25 -13.21 -14.73
C VAL A 42 1.48 -13.63 -15.53
N PRO A 43 1.79 -12.98 -16.67
CA PRO A 43 2.97 -13.33 -17.47
C PRO A 43 4.27 -12.95 -16.75
N PHE A 44 5.19 -13.91 -16.60
CA PHE A 44 6.53 -13.68 -16.04
C PHE A 44 7.57 -13.52 -17.16
N ASP A 45 8.15 -12.33 -17.22
CA ASP A 45 9.32 -12.04 -18.06
C ASP A 45 10.60 -12.66 -17.47
N ASP A 46 11.70 -12.62 -18.23
CA ASP A 46 12.94 -13.26 -17.82
C ASP A 46 13.58 -12.59 -16.60
N ASP A 47 13.42 -11.26 -16.45
CA ASP A 47 13.86 -10.52 -15.26
C ASP A 47 13.11 -11.04 -14.01
N THR A 48 11.80 -11.29 -14.14
CA THR A 48 10.97 -11.86 -13.07
C THR A 48 11.42 -13.27 -12.72
N LYS A 49 11.65 -14.12 -13.71
CA LYS A 49 12.14 -15.49 -13.49
C LYS A 49 13.50 -15.49 -12.80
N GLU A 50 14.41 -14.61 -13.20
CA GLU A 50 15.72 -14.46 -12.55
C GLU A 50 15.57 -14.05 -11.09
N LEU A 51 14.71 -13.07 -10.80
CA LEU A 51 14.43 -12.64 -9.43
C LEU A 51 13.88 -13.79 -8.57
N LEU A 52 12.96 -14.60 -9.12
CA LEU A 52 12.31 -15.72 -8.43
C LEU A 52 13.22 -16.94 -8.26
N ARG A 53 14.19 -17.17 -9.16
CA ARG A 53 15.14 -18.30 -9.01
C ARG A 53 15.87 -18.27 -7.68
N LYS A 54 16.23 -17.07 -7.19
CA LYS A 54 16.88 -16.88 -5.89
C LYS A 54 15.98 -17.25 -4.69
N CYS A 55 14.68 -17.42 -4.91
CA CYS A 55 13.72 -17.78 -3.87
C CYS A 55 13.53 -19.30 -3.71
N LEU A 56 14.05 -20.13 -4.63
CA LEU A 56 13.84 -21.58 -4.61
C LEU A 56 14.54 -22.27 -3.42
N ASP A 57 15.63 -21.68 -2.93
CA ASP A 57 16.46 -22.24 -1.86
C ASP A 57 16.14 -21.64 -0.48
N VAL A 58 15.00 -20.96 -0.33
CA VAL A 58 14.63 -20.27 0.92
C VAL A 58 14.06 -21.26 1.93
N SER A 59 14.70 -21.35 3.09
CA SER A 59 14.21 -22.15 4.22
C SER A 59 13.21 -21.39 5.08
N VAL A 60 12.19 -22.08 5.58
CA VAL A 60 11.28 -21.55 6.60
C VAL A 60 12.03 -21.41 7.92
N LEU A 61 11.93 -20.23 8.55
CA LEU A 61 12.52 -19.98 9.87
C LEU A 61 11.81 -20.79 10.96
N PRO A 62 12.50 -21.19 12.03
CA PRO A 62 11.87 -21.88 13.15
C PRO A 62 10.85 -20.96 13.86
N PRO A 63 9.80 -21.54 14.46
CA PRO A 63 8.84 -20.80 15.25
C PRO A 63 9.50 -20.03 16.41
N THR A 64 8.95 -18.85 16.73
CA THR A 64 9.37 -18.03 17.87
C THR A 64 8.51 -18.34 19.09
N SER A 65 9.14 -18.52 20.26
CA SER A 65 8.44 -18.78 21.52
C SER A 65 7.85 -17.52 22.16
N VAL A 66 6.88 -17.70 23.05
CA VAL A 66 6.23 -16.60 23.79
C VAL A 66 7.24 -15.84 24.66
N THR A 67 8.23 -16.56 25.20
CA THR A 67 9.29 -15.97 26.01
C THR A 67 10.13 -15.00 25.19
N GLU A 68 10.51 -15.39 23.98
CA GLU A 68 11.27 -14.52 23.08
C GLU A 68 10.43 -13.34 22.59
N LEU A 69 9.15 -13.54 22.29
CA LEU A 69 8.22 -12.47 21.93
C LEU A 69 8.06 -11.43 23.05
N ILE A 70 7.89 -11.88 24.30
CA ILE A 70 7.81 -11.00 25.48
C ILE A 70 9.11 -10.23 25.65
N ARG A 71 10.27 -10.91 25.53
CA ARG A 71 11.58 -10.27 25.64
C ARG A 71 11.75 -9.16 24.60
N ARG A 72 11.46 -9.45 23.32
CA ARG A 72 11.50 -8.46 22.22
C ARG A 72 10.53 -7.31 22.44
N SER A 73 9.31 -7.61 22.86
CA SER A 73 8.30 -6.59 23.17
C SER A 73 8.76 -5.66 24.30
N ASN A 74 9.45 -6.16 25.33
CA ASN A 74 9.92 -5.33 26.44
C ASN A 74 11.05 -4.37 26.07
N VAL A 75 11.86 -4.70 25.06
CA VAL A 75 12.95 -3.85 24.57
C VAL A 75 12.59 -3.13 23.27
N PHE A 76 11.31 -3.14 22.87
CA PHE A 76 10.85 -2.44 21.68
C PHE A 76 11.12 -0.94 21.84
N PRO A 77 11.71 -0.25 20.84
CA PRO A 77 12.27 1.09 21.03
C PRO A 77 11.19 2.16 21.26
N LEU A 78 9.93 1.86 20.93
CA LEU A 78 8.80 2.74 21.18
C LEU A 78 7.90 2.17 22.28
N LYS A 79 7.35 3.08 23.09
CA LYS A 79 6.31 2.71 24.05
C LYS A 79 5.03 2.33 23.31
N PHE A 80 4.53 1.13 23.56
CA PHE A 80 3.21 0.71 23.09
C PHE A 80 2.12 1.63 23.67
N PRO A 81 1.13 2.06 22.86
CA PRO A 81 0.06 2.95 23.34
C PRO A 81 -0.85 2.25 24.36
N ILE A 82 -0.99 0.93 24.26
CA ILE A 82 -1.74 0.09 25.18
C ILE A 82 -0.94 -1.17 25.52
N ASN A 83 -1.07 -1.65 26.76
CA ASN A 83 -0.47 -2.93 27.17
C ASN A 83 -1.42 -4.11 26.99
N ALA A 84 -2.71 -3.86 26.78
CA ALA A 84 -3.76 -4.89 26.88
C ALA A 84 -3.67 -6.03 25.87
N ILE A 85 -2.96 -5.83 24.76
CA ILE A 85 -2.77 -6.83 23.69
C ILE A 85 -1.33 -7.37 23.63
N ARG A 86 -0.45 -6.94 24.55
CA ARG A 86 0.94 -7.44 24.58
C ARG A 86 0.93 -8.90 25.03
N CYS A 87 1.80 -9.74 24.47
CA CYS A 87 1.89 -11.17 24.82
C CYS A 87 1.98 -11.43 26.32
N ALA A 88 2.73 -10.60 27.06
CA ALA A 88 2.82 -10.69 28.52
C ALA A 88 1.46 -10.47 29.20
N ALA A 89 0.74 -9.42 28.82
CA ALA A 89 -0.57 -9.11 29.38
C ALA A 89 -1.64 -10.14 29.01
N LEU A 90 -1.57 -10.72 27.81
CA LEU A 90 -2.45 -11.83 27.41
C LEU A 90 -2.18 -13.08 28.26
N LYS A 91 -0.91 -13.43 28.45
CA LYS A 91 -0.50 -14.54 29.32
C LYS A 91 -0.95 -14.34 30.77
N ASP A 92 -0.74 -13.15 31.32
CA ASP A 92 -1.12 -12.82 32.71
C ASP A 92 -2.65 -12.88 32.94
N ARG A 93 -3.45 -12.72 31.87
CA ARG A 93 -4.90 -12.88 31.89
C ARG A 93 -5.38 -14.33 31.74
N GLY A 94 -4.46 -15.28 31.57
CA GLY A 94 -4.77 -16.70 31.42
C GLY A 94 -4.95 -17.17 29.97
N ILE A 95 -4.59 -16.38 28.96
CA ILE A 95 -4.51 -16.89 27.59
C ILE A 95 -3.34 -17.88 27.52
N ASN A 96 -3.62 -19.10 27.05
CA ASN A 96 -2.63 -20.17 26.94
C ASN A 96 -1.46 -19.74 26.04
N THR A 97 -0.23 -20.02 26.50
CA THR A 97 1.01 -19.75 25.77
C THR A 97 1.01 -20.37 24.37
N ASP A 98 0.47 -21.58 24.20
CA ASP A 98 0.41 -22.26 22.91
C ASP A 98 -0.46 -21.50 21.91
N SER A 99 -1.57 -20.88 22.38
CA SER A 99 -2.41 -20.02 21.54
C SER A 99 -1.68 -18.72 21.16
N ILE A 100 -0.92 -18.13 22.09
CA ILE A 100 -0.13 -16.91 21.81
C ILE A 100 0.96 -17.21 20.78
N GLU A 101 1.66 -18.34 20.93
CA GLU A 101 2.69 -18.78 19.99
C GLU A 101 2.10 -19.14 18.62
N LEU A 102 0.98 -19.86 18.57
CA LEU A 102 0.27 -20.15 17.33
C LEU A 102 -0.13 -18.86 16.61
N ASN A 103 -0.67 -17.88 17.33
CA ASN A 103 -1.07 -16.61 16.75
C ASN A 103 0.14 -15.88 16.14
N ALA A 104 1.20 -15.71 16.92
CA ALA A 104 2.40 -14.99 16.48
C ALA A 104 3.14 -15.67 15.32
N ASN A 105 3.19 -17.01 15.31
CA ASN A 105 3.85 -17.77 14.24
C ASN A 105 2.97 -17.96 12.99
N SER A 106 1.70 -17.55 13.05
CA SER A 106 0.80 -17.52 11.88
C SER A 106 0.90 -16.23 11.05
N VAL A 107 1.77 -15.31 11.46
CA VAL A 107 1.96 -14.01 10.79
C VAL A 107 2.76 -14.21 9.51
N TYR A 108 2.25 -13.72 8.39
CA TYR A 108 3.02 -13.62 7.16
C TYR A 108 2.56 -12.44 6.29
N PRO A 109 3.48 -11.84 5.52
CA PRO A 109 3.10 -10.90 4.48
C PRO A 109 2.52 -11.63 3.27
N LEU A 110 1.59 -10.98 2.61
CA LEU A 110 0.94 -11.37 1.38
C LEU A 110 1.22 -10.30 0.33
N ILE A 111 1.59 -10.74 -0.86
CA ILE A 111 1.74 -9.91 -2.05
C ILE A 111 0.93 -10.53 -3.18
N HIS A 112 0.37 -9.68 -4.02
CA HIS A 112 -0.32 -10.13 -5.21
C HIS A 112 0.69 -10.64 -6.25
N GLU A 113 0.37 -11.71 -6.98
CA GLU A 113 1.29 -12.27 -7.99
C GLU A 113 1.68 -11.26 -9.08
N ALA A 114 0.74 -10.41 -9.49
CA ALA A 114 0.97 -9.28 -10.41
C ALA A 114 2.04 -8.29 -9.94
N MET A 115 2.35 -8.24 -8.64
CA MET A 115 3.45 -7.42 -8.13
C MET A 115 4.82 -8.01 -8.43
N LEU A 116 4.95 -9.30 -8.72
CA LEU A 116 6.25 -9.93 -8.95
C LEU A 116 6.96 -9.34 -10.18
N PRO A 117 6.32 -9.24 -11.36
CA PRO A 117 6.94 -8.58 -12.51
C PRO A 117 7.14 -7.08 -12.31
N LEU A 118 6.22 -6.43 -11.58
CA LEU A 118 6.34 -5.03 -11.22
C LEU A 118 7.62 -4.79 -10.39
N ILE A 119 7.85 -5.58 -9.34
CA ILE A 119 9.02 -5.48 -8.45
C ILE A 119 10.31 -5.78 -9.23
N ALA A 120 10.32 -6.82 -10.07
CA ALA A 120 11.49 -7.18 -10.87
C ALA A 120 11.92 -6.03 -11.78
N ARG A 121 10.97 -5.47 -12.54
CA ARG A 121 11.23 -4.31 -13.40
C ARG A 121 11.59 -3.06 -12.61
N TRP A 122 11.01 -2.88 -11.43
CA TRP A 122 11.27 -1.72 -10.57
C TRP A 122 12.70 -1.75 -10.04
N LEU A 123 13.16 -2.90 -9.52
CA LEU A 123 14.53 -3.09 -9.05
C LEU A 123 15.53 -2.87 -10.19
N LYS A 124 15.26 -3.43 -11.38
CA LYS A 124 16.09 -3.21 -12.58
C LYS A 124 16.16 -1.73 -12.94
N HIS A 125 15.02 -1.04 -12.96
CA HIS A 125 14.98 0.39 -13.24
C HIS A 125 15.80 1.19 -12.21
N LYS A 126 15.64 0.90 -10.91
CA LYS A 126 16.39 1.58 -9.84
C LYS A 126 17.90 1.33 -9.91
N ARG A 127 18.34 0.13 -10.31
CA ARG A 127 19.76 -0.18 -10.55
C ARG A 127 20.35 0.60 -11.72
N LEU A 128 19.58 0.84 -12.77
CA LEU A 128 20.06 1.52 -13.97
C LEU A 128 20.01 3.04 -13.83
N TYR A 129 18.90 3.57 -13.31
CA TYR A 129 18.57 4.99 -13.37
C TYR A 129 18.42 5.65 -12.00
N GLY A 130 18.41 4.90 -10.91
CA GLY A 130 18.32 5.46 -9.56
C GLY A 130 19.51 6.35 -9.20
N SER A 131 19.38 7.04 -8.07
CA SER A 131 20.46 7.84 -7.48
C SER A 131 21.69 7.00 -7.15
N THR A 132 22.81 7.64 -6.81
CA THR A 132 24.01 6.92 -6.37
C THR A 132 23.71 6.03 -5.15
N ILE A 133 22.86 6.53 -4.25
CA ILE A 133 22.44 5.82 -3.03
C ILE A 133 21.54 4.63 -3.35
N GLU A 134 20.55 4.81 -4.24
CA GLU A 134 19.64 3.73 -4.64
C GLU A 134 20.39 2.61 -5.38
N LYS A 135 21.31 2.97 -6.29
CA LYS A 135 22.10 2.00 -7.03
C LYS A 135 22.91 1.11 -6.10
N VAL A 136 23.53 1.69 -5.08
CA VAL A 136 24.25 0.94 -4.04
C VAL A 136 23.30 0.09 -3.20
N MET A 137 22.17 0.64 -2.77
CA MET A 137 21.17 -0.09 -1.97
C MET A 137 20.64 -1.33 -2.70
N TYR A 138 20.35 -1.22 -3.99
CA TYR A 138 19.63 -2.25 -4.74
C TYR A 138 20.53 -3.17 -5.56
N ALA A 139 21.84 -2.91 -5.67
CA ALA A 139 22.79 -3.61 -6.55
C ALA A 139 22.53 -5.12 -6.62
N ASP A 140 22.51 -5.79 -5.46
CA ASP A 140 22.35 -7.25 -5.37
C ASP A 140 21.06 -7.71 -4.68
N MET A 141 20.15 -6.77 -4.37
CA MET A 141 18.97 -7.05 -3.55
C MET A 141 18.01 -8.04 -4.24
N GLY A 142 17.78 -9.19 -3.59
CA GLY A 142 16.80 -10.18 -4.03
C GLY A 142 15.36 -9.85 -3.58
N LEU A 143 14.37 -10.61 -4.08
CA LEU A 143 12.96 -10.39 -3.73
C LEU A 143 12.74 -10.49 -2.22
N ILE A 144 13.20 -11.56 -1.57
CA ILE A 144 12.99 -11.77 -0.13
C ILE A 144 13.57 -10.62 0.69
N GLN A 145 14.81 -10.20 0.39
CA GLN A 145 15.46 -9.07 1.05
C GLN A 145 14.68 -7.76 0.85
N PHE A 146 14.17 -7.54 -0.37
CA PHE A 146 13.38 -6.36 -0.66
C PHE A 146 12.03 -6.37 0.08
N ILE A 147 11.32 -7.51 0.10
CA ILE A 147 10.07 -7.66 0.85
C ILE A 147 10.29 -7.43 2.36
N HIS A 148 11.35 -7.99 2.95
CA HIS A 148 11.72 -7.68 4.33
C HIS A 148 11.97 -6.18 4.52
N ARG A 149 12.71 -5.54 3.61
CA ARG A 149 12.94 -4.09 3.68
C ARG A 149 11.63 -3.30 3.67
N LEU A 150 10.68 -3.63 2.78
CA LEU A 150 9.38 -2.95 2.69
C LEU A 150 8.54 -3.07 3.97
N LEU A 151 8.80 -4.07 4.82
CA LEU A 151 8.15 -4.26 6.12
C LEU A 151 8.96 -3.63 7.26
N ASP A 152 10.26 -3.92 7.33
CA ASP A 152 11.13 -3.59 8.46
C ASP A 152 11.53 -2.13 8.52
N LYS A 153 11.57 -1.43 7.38
CA LYS A 153 11.94 -0.01 7.31
C LYS A 153 10.73 0.93 7.34
N ARG A 154 9.54 0.39 7.63
CA ARG A 154 8.36 1.20 7.93
C ARG A 154 8.59 1.99 9.21
N VAL A 155 8.14 3.23 9.19
CA VAL A 155 8.23 4.10 10.35
C VAL A 155 6.99 3.96 11.22
N ALA A 156 7.07 4.41 12.48
CA ALA A 156 6.02 4.19 13.46
C ALA A 156 4.71 4.91 13.11
N SER A 157 4.82 6.09 12.50
CA SER A 157 3.68 6.80 11.92
C SER A 157 4.14 7.65 10.74
N PHE A 158 3.32 7.73 9.71
CA PHE A 158 3.53 8.56 8.52
C PHE A 158 2.15 8.96 7.97
N CYS A 159 1.74 10.24 8.14
CA CYS A 159 0.36 10.65 7.83
C CYS A 159 0.19 12.14 7.47
N GLY A 160 -0.95 12.44 6.83
CA GLY A 160 -1.38 13.79 6.44
C GLY A 160 -0.63 14.38 5.25
N ALA A 161 -1.09 15.53 4.73
CA ALA A 161 -0.50 16.16 3.53
C ALA A 161 0.96 16.63 3.69
N ASN A 162 1.39 16.97 4.90
CA ASN A 162 2.75 17.43 5.20
C ASN A 162 3.65 16.30 5.72
N ASP A 163 3.29 15.04 5.47
CA ASP A 163 4.11 13.88 5.83
C ASP A 163 4.54 13.89 7.29
N ARG A 164 3.61 14.06 8.23
CA ARG A 164 3.96 14.00 9.66
C ARG A 164 4.49 12.60 9.96
N TRP A 165 5.73 12.52 10.41
CA TRP A 165 6.43 11.26 10.60
C TRP A 165 6.98 11.07 12.00
N LYS A 166 7.06 9.81 12.42
CA LYS A 166 7.73 9.36 13.65
C LYS A 166 8.52 8.10 13.37
N LEU A 167 9.81 8.13 13.65
CA LEU A 167 10.74 7.01 13.48
C LEU A 167 10.72 6.08 14.70
N LEU A 168 11.28 4.88 14.55
CA LEU A 168 11.39 3.90 15.63
C LEU A 168 12.36 4.35 16.74
N ASP A 169 13.33 5.21 16.43
CA ASP A 169 14.23 5.84 17.42
C ASP A 169 13.59 7.06 18.12
N ASN A 170 12.27 7.21 18.01
CA ASN A 170 11.45 8.26 18.61
C ASN A 170 11.69 9.68 18.04
N LYS A 171 12.54 9.85 17.02
CA LYS A 171 12.61 11.12 16.26
C LYS A 171 11.32 11.35 15.50
N SER A 172 10.93 12.62 15.35
CA SER A 172 9.69 13.01 14.68
C SER A 172 9.88 14.32 13.92
N GLY A 173 9.05 14.52 12.90
CA GLY A 173 9.05 15.73 12.10
C GLY A 173 7.89 15.75 11.11
N PHE A 174 8.00 16.62 10.13
CA PHE A 174 7.08 16.77 9.01
C PHE A 174 7.90 17.20 7.78
N ASP A 175 7.36 16.98 6.59
CA ASP A 175 7.98 17.24 5.29
C ASP A 175 9.34 16.52 5.09
N ALA A 176 10.04 16.90 4.01
CA ALA A 176 11.38 16.46 3.60
C ALA A 176 11.51 14.97 3.22
N TRP A 177 10.43 14.20 3.29
CA TRP A 177 10.43 12.78 2.95
C TRP A 177 10.77 12.50 1.49
N GLU A 178 10.48 13.46 0.61
CA GLU A 178 10.80 13.44 -0.82
C GLU A 178 12.29 13.30 -1.10
N SER A 179 13.15 13.66 -0.14
CA SER A 179 14.60 13.54 -0.28
C SER A 179 15.14 12.13 -0.05
N VAL A 180 14.40 11.24 0.61
CA VAL A 180 14.87 9.89 0.99
C VAL A 180 15.17 9.06 -0.26
N GLY A 181 16.40 8.56 -0.38
CA GLY A 181 16.87 7.84 -1.55
C GLY A 181 17.39 8.73 -2.68
N THR A 182 17.45 10.04 -2.50
CA THR A 182 18.12 10.96 -3.44
C THR A 182 19.50 11.37 -2.92
N ASP A 183 20.33 11.96 -3.77
CA ASP A 183 21.63 12.51 -3.35
C ASP A 183 21.49 13.70 -2.36
N GLN A 184 20.27 14.16 -2.10
CA GLN A 184 19.94 15.22 -1.13
C GLN A 184 19.40 14.67 0.20
N GLU A 185 19.36 13.34 0.39
CA GLU A 185 18.90 12.76 1.65
C GLU A 185 19.78 13.20 2.83
N LYS A 186 19.17 13.39 4.00
CA LYS A 186 19.85 13.87 5.21
C LYS A 186 19.29 13.18 6.43
N GLU A 187 20.16 12.91 7.40
CA GLU A 187 19.74 12.37 8.69
C GLU A 187 18.64 13.26 9.34
N PRO A 188 17.59 12.66 9.94
CA PRO A 188 17.40 11.23 10.13
C PRO A 188 16.69 10.49 8.98
N LEU A 189 16.36 11.19 7.90
CA LEU A 189 15.59 10.70 6.75
C LEU A 189 16.55 10.23 5.63
N VAL A 190 17.08 9.02 5.81
CA VAL A 190 18.00 8.39 4.84
C VAL A 190 17.49 7.01 4.45
N LEU A 191 17.73 6.58 3.21
CA LEU A 191 17.24 5.33 2.65
C LEU A 191 17.67 4.10 3.46
N ALA A 192 18.83 4.16 4.11
CA ALA A 192 19.30 3.09 5.00
C ALA A 192 18.36 2.85 6.21
N LYS A 193 17.62 3.88 6.64
CA LYS A 193 16.78 3.86 7.85
C LYS A 193 15.28 3.90 7.56
N CYS A 194 14.88 4.44 6.41
CA CYS A 194 13.48 4.65 6.06
C CYS A 194 13.20 4.20 4.63
N LEU A 195 11.91 4.01 4.32
CA LEU A 195 11.46 3.79 2.96
C LEU A 195 11.40 5.10 2.18
N SER A 196 11.86 5.08 0.92
CA SER A 196 11.58 6.16 -0.03
C SER A 196 10.11 6.16 -0.44
N TYR A 197 9.63 7.23 -1.08
CA TYR A 197 8.26 7.30 -1.58
C TYR A 197 7.90 6.18 -2.56
N ASP A 198 8.86 5.80 -3.42
CA ASP A 198 8.66 4.71 -4.38
C ASP A 198 8.52 3.35 -3.67
N GLU A 199 9.27 3.15 -2.57
CA GLU A 199 9.16 1.95 -1.73
C GLU A 199 7.87 1.95 -0.90
N ILE A 200 7.43 3.09 -0.37
CA ILE A 200 6.17 3.19 0.40
C ILE A 200 5.00 2.78 -0.48
N LYS A 201 4.99 3.16 -1.76
CA LYS A 201 3.95 2.76 -2.72
C LYS A 201 3.87 1.25 -2.92
N LEU A 202 5.00 0.59 -3.12
CA LEU A 202 5.05 -0.89 -3.21
C LEU A 202 4.65 -1.54 -1.89
N SER A 203 5.14 -1.00 -0.77
CA SER A 203 4.83 -1.47 0.58
C SER A 203 3.33 -1.38 0.90
N ALA A 204 2.64 -0.33 0.43
CA ALA A 204 1.20 -0.15 0.59
C ALA A 204 0.33 -1.16 -0.17
N MET A 205 0.90 -1.91 -1.12
CA MET A 205 0.20 -2.98 -1.85
C MET A 205 0.31 -4.34 -1.16
N MET A 206 1.05 -4.43 -0.06
CA MET A 206 1.19 -5.65 0.74
C MET A 206 0.13 -5.72 1.85
N VAL A 207 -0.30 -6.94 2.17
CA VAL A 207 -1.15 -7.23 3.33
C VAL A 207 -0.36 -8.05 4.34
N VAL A 208 -0.57 -7.84 5.63
CA VAL A 208 -0.02 -8.73 6.68
C VAL A 208 -1.18 -9.38 7.38
N SER A 209 -1.18 -10.71 7.45
CA SER A 209 -2.27 -11.49 8.04
C SER A 209 -1.81 -12.26 9.26
N SER A 210 -2.63 -12.30 10.31
CA SER A 210 -2.31 -12.99 11.58
C SER A 210 -3.55 -13.49 12.29
N HIS A 211 -3.49 -14.70 12.87
CA HIS A 211 -4.42 -15.06 13.94
C HIS A 211 -4.22 -14.12 15.13
N THR A 212 -5.30 -13.75 15.80
CA THR A 212 -5.31 -12.78 16.89
C THR A 212 -6.35 -13.14 17.95
N GLU A 213 -6.02 -12.86 19.21
CA GLU A 213 -6.99 -12.83 20.31
C GLU A 213 -7.73 -11.50 20.31
N PHE A 214 -9.05 -11.52 20.18
CA PHE A 214 -9.87 -10.33 20.30
C PHE A 214 -10.23 -10.10 21.75
N ILE A 215 -9.88 -8.91 22.24
CA ILE A 215 -10.16 -8.51 23.62
C ILE A 215 -11.40 -7.61 23.73
N ASN A 216 -11.93 -7.12 22.61
CA ASN A 216 -13.10 -6.24 22.50
C ASN A 216 -13.59 -6.16 21.04
N ASP A 217 -14.64 -5.37 20.82
CA ASP A 217 -15.35 -5.21 19.54
C ASP A 217 -14.58 -4.40 18.48
N GLY A 218 -13.42 -3.84 18.83
CA GLY A 218 -12.63 -3.00 17.93
C GLY A 218 -13.20 -1.61 17.68
N SER A 219 -14.21 -1.16 18.44
CA SER A 219 -14.80 0.18 18.26
C SER A 219 -13.74 1.28 18.41
N ARG A 220 -13.78 2.30 17.54
CA ARG A 220 -12.82 3.44 17.55
C ARG A 220 -12.73 4.13 18.92
N ASN A 221 -13.82 4.11 19.68
CA ASN A 221 -13.89 4.74 21.01
C ASN A 221 -13.57 3.79 22.17
N ASN A 222 -13.38 2.49 21.93
CA ASN A 222 -13.09 1.51 22.97
C ASN A 222 -11.74 1.77 23.66
N ARG A 223 -10.74 2.29 22.94
CA ARG A 223 -9.38 2.63 23.46
C ARG A 223 -8.60 1.44 24.04
N GLY A 224 -8.86 0.22 23.57
CA GLY A 224 -8.14 -0.99 24.00
C GLY A 224 -8.59 -1.51 25.37
N ILE A 225 -9.80 -1.13 25.81
CA ILE A 225 -10.43 -1.66 27.01
C ILE A 225 -10.94 -3.07 26.72
N VAL A 226 -10.59 -4.00 27.60
CA VAL A 226 -10.97 -5.42 27.50
C VAL A 226 -12.44 -5.59 27.85
N SER A 227 -13.18 -6.35 27.05
CA SER A 227 -14.53 -6.78 27.38
C SER A 227 -14.52 -7.63 28.64
N ARG A 228 -15.48 -7.39 29.54
CA ARG A 228 -15.71 -8.23 30.72
C ARG A 228 -16.70 -9.35 30.45
N ASP A 229 -17.45 -9.21 29.36
CA ASP A 229 -18.44 -10.16 28.90
C ASP A 229 -17.78 -11.08 27.86
N PRO A 230 -17.62 -12.39 28.13
CA PRO A 230 -17.06 -13.36 27.21
C PRO A 230 -17.88 -13.53 25.92
N ASP A 231 -19.18 -13.24 25.96
CA ASP A 231 -20.09 -13.42 24.83
C ASP A 231 -20.21 -12.17 23.95
N ALA A 232 -19.65 -11.04 24.40
CA ALA A 232 -19.72 -9.77 23.66
C ALA A 232 -18.88 -9.79 22.38
N VAL A 233 -17.87 -10.65 22.29
CA VAL A 233 -16.94 -10.72 21.15
C VAL A 233 -16.52 -12.15 20.85
N GLN A 234 -16.27 -12.45 19.58
CA GLN A 234 -15.60 -13.70 19.22
C GLN A 234 -14.16 -13.66 19.75
N PRO A 235 -13.70 -14.64 20.56
CA PRO A 235 -12.41 -14.53 21.25
C PRO A 235 -11.21 -14.67 20.31
N LYS A 236 -11.37 -15.41 19.21
CA LYS A 236 -10.29 -15.70 18.25
C LYS A 236 -10.74 -15.38 16.84
N GLY A 237 -9.82 -14.81 16.07
CA GLY A 237 -10.05 -14.52 14.67
C GLY A 237 -8.76 -14.22 13.93
N VAL A 238 -8.91 -13.59 12.77
CA VAL A 238 -7.79 -13.16 11.92
C VAL A 238 -7.89 -11.66 11.74
N ILE A 239 -6.77 -10.96 11.85
CA ILE A 239 -6.64 -9.57 11.43
C ILE A 239 -5.74 -9.53 10.20
N MET A 240 -6.22 -8.84 9.17
CA MET A 240 -5.46 -8.51 7.97
C MET A 240 -5.18 -7.01 7.97
N GLY A 241 -3.91 -6.64 8.09
CA GLY A 241 -3.45 -5.26 7.95
C GLY A 241 -3.39 -4.87 6.47
N VAL A 242 -4.39 -4.12 6.02
CA VAL A 242 -4.54 -3.66 4.63
C VAL A 242 -4.31 -2.15 4.57
N VAL A 243 -3.51 -1.70 3.59
CA VAL A 243 -3.28 -0.28 3.34
C VAL A 243 -4.07 0.15 2.11
N GLY A 244 -4.87 1.20 2.26
CA GLY A 244 -5.62 1.80 1.14
C GLY A 244 -4.80 2.82 0.36
N THR A 245 -5.42 3.40 -0.66
CA THR A 245 -4.80 4.42 -1.50
C THR A 245 -4.58 5.72 -0.72
N ARG A 246 -3.53 6.47 -1.07
CA ARG A 246 -3.24 7.78 -0.45
C ARG A 246 -3.18 8.88 -1.50
N PHE A 247 -4.08 9.86 -1.38
CA PHE A 247 -4.15 11.05 -2.24
C PHE A 247 -3.77 12.36 -1.55
N GLU A 248 -3.51 12.33 -0.24
CA GLU A 248 -3.17 13.50 0.58
C GLU A 248 -1.90 14.25 0.13
N LYS A 249 -0.99 13.58 -0.57
CA LYS A 249 0.24 14.18 -1.09
C LYS A 249 0.20 14.22 -2.62
N PRO A 250 -0.01 15.38 -3.25
CA PRO A 250 0.06 15.51 -4.70
C PRO A 250 1.40 15.02 -5.24
N ARG A 251 1.38 14.32 -6.37
CA ARG A 251 2.56 13.80 -7.09
C ARG A 251 3.30 12.62 -6.47
N TYR A 252 2.76 12.01 -5.43
CA TYR A 252 3.33 10.83 -4.79
C TYR A 252 2.29 9.73 -4.60
N MET A 253 2.77 8.50 -4.37
CA MET A 253 1.90 7.35 -4.13
C MET A 253 0.93 7.12 -5.31
N GLU A 254 -0.31 6.71 -5.02
CA GLU A 254 -1.34 6.49 -6.04
C GLU A 254 -1.77 7.76 -6.79
N TYR A 255 -1.46 8.96 -6.28
CA TYR A 255 -1.69 10.20 -7.01
C TYR A 255 -1.00 10.19 -8.38
N GLN A 256 0.15 9.53 -8.49
CA GLN A 256 0.93 9.46 -9.74
C GLN A 256 0.22 8.69 -10.87
N ASP A 257 -0.65 7.75 -10.54
CA ASP A 257 -1.24 6.80 -11.50
C ASP A 257 -2.75 7.01 -11.70
N ILE A 258 -3.41 7.70 -10.76
CA ILE A 258 -4.87 7.85 -10.71
C ILE A 258 -5.30 9.31 -10.84
N ALA A 259 -4.58 10.25 -10.22
CA ALA A 259 -4.88 11.66 -10.34
C ALA A 259 -4.19 12.24 -11.58
N VAL A 260 -4.95 12.97 -12.39
CA VAL A 260 -4.47 13.58 -13.63
C VAL A 260 -4.60 15.11 -13.51
N THR A 261 -3.46 15.79 -13.49
CA THR A 261 -3.39 17.26 -13.38
C THR A 261 -2.40 17.85 -14.39
N PRO A 262 -2.54 19.12 -14.81
CA PRO A 262 -1.61 19.71 -15.77
C PRO A 262 -0.19 19.86 -15.20
N GLN A 263 -0.05 20.06 -13.89
CA GLN A 263 1.25 20.19 -13.21
C GLN A 263 2.00 18.85 -13.14
N GLN A 264 1.28 17.73 -13.11
CA GLN A 264 1.86 16.39 -13.06
C GLN A 264 1.96 15.76 -14.46
N ASN A 265 0.84 15.65 -15.17
CA ASN A 265 0.69 14.84 -16.38
C ASN A 265 1.16 15.60 -17.63
N ASN A 266 2.47 15.83 -17.68
CA ASN A 266 3.19 16.45 -18.78
C ASN A 266 4.48 15.67 -19.11
N MET A 267 5.05 15.95 -20.28
CA MET A 267 6.24 15.25 -20.78
C MET A 267 7.46 15.39 -19.86
N ASP A 268 7.65 16.56 -19.22
CA ASP A 268 8.79 16.84 -18.33
C ASP A 268 8.79 15.95 -17.07
N ASN A 269 7.62 15.44 -16.68
CA ASN A 269 7.43 14.50 -15.58
C ASN A 269 7.35 13.04 -16.05
N GLY A 270 7.58 12.76 -17.32
CA GLY A 270 7.63 11.41 -17.89
C GLY A 270 6.27 10.80 -18.26
N TYR A 271 5.20 11.61 -18.37
CA TYR A 271 3.88 11.17 -18.85
C TYR A 271 3.79 11.29 -20.38
N GLY A 272 2.83 10.57 -20.98
CA GLY A 272 2.61 10.56 -22.43
C GLY A 272 3.39 9.49 -23.18
N SER A 273 3.23 9.48 -24.50
CA SER A 273 3.92 8.56 -25.40
C SER A 273 5.43 8.82 -25.48
N ALA A 274 6.19 7.87 -26.03
CA ALA A 274 7.62 8.08 -26.27
C ALA A 274 7.83 9.11 -27.38
N MET A 275 8.76 10.05 -27.16
CA MET A 275 9.26 10.96 -28.20
C MET A 275 10.80 11.03 -28.16
N ASP A 276 11.41 11.56 -29.22
CA ASP A 276 12.87 11.76 -29.23
C ASP A 276 13.29 12.69 -28.09
N GLY A 277 14.32 12.31 -27.33
CA GLY A 277 14.86 13.09 -26.22
C GLY A 277 14.14 12.92 -24.87
N THR A 278 13.23 11.96 -24.73
CA THR A 278 12.58 11.72 -23.43
C THR A 278 13.56 11.18 -22.39
N PHE A 279 13.51 11.70 -21.16
CA PHE A 279 14.34 11.21 -20.06
C PHE A 279 13.85 9.83 -19.57
N GLU A 280 14.61 8.78 -19.90
CA GLU A 280 14.29 7.38 -19.58
C GLU A 280 14.13 7.09 -18.09
N GLU A 281 14.81 7.84 -17.22
CA GLU A 281 14.65 7.72 -15.76
C GLU A 281 13.20 7.97 -15.32
N LYS A 282 12.69 9.19 -15.52
CA LYS A 282 11.32 9.54 -15.08
C LYS A 282 10.27 8.80 -15.88
N ARG A 283 10.44 8.73 -17.20
CA ARG A 283 9.46 8.07 -18.08
C ARG A 283 9.40 6.57 -17.83
N GLY A 284 10.55 5.91 -17.67
CA GLY A 284 10.62 4.47 -17.44
C GLY A 284 9.85 4.06 -16.19
N MET A 285 9.95 4.84 -15.10
CA MET A 285 9.17 4.61 -13.90
C MET A 285 7.65 4.78 -14.13
N ARG A 286 7.23 5.79 -14.90
CA ARG A 286 5.81 6.02 -15.23
C ARG A 286 5.23 4.92 -16.12
N VAL A 287 5.97 4.51 -17.15
CA VAL A 287 5.59 3.43 -18.05
C VAL A 287 5.50 2.10 -17.30
N LEU A 288 6.41 1.84 -16.36
CA LEU A 288 6.37 0.64 -15.54
C LEU A 288 5.06 0.53 -14.75
N TRP A 289 4.61 1.62 -14.13
CA TRP A 289 3.33 1.67 -13.42
C TRP A 289 2.13 1.63 -14.36
N ALA A 290 2.19 2.34 -15.49
CA ALA A 290 1.13 2.29 -16.51
C ALA A 290 0.89 0.87 -16.99
N LYS A 291 1.96 0.13 -17.31
CA LYS A 291 1.88 -1.27 -17.75
C LYS A 291 1.29 -2.18 -16.69
N PHE A 292 1.61 -1.95 -15.41
CA PHE A 292 0.97 -2.68 -14.33
C PHE A 292 -0.55 -2.48 -14.32
N TYR A 293 -1.02 -1.27 -14.63
CA TYR A 293 -2.45 -0.97 -14.81
C TYR A 293 -3.02 -1.39 -16.19
N GLY A 294 -2.23 -2.05 -17.05
CA GLY A 294 -2.66 -2.49 -18.37
C GLY A 294 -2.64 -1.40 -19.44
N GLU A 295 -1.81 -0.37 -19.27
CA GLU A 295 -1.65 0.72 -20.23
C GLU A 295 -0.20 0.84 -20.73
N ASP A 296 -0.01 1.31 -21.95
CA ASP A 296 1.33 1.55 -22.48
C ASP A 296 2.05 2.72 -21.78
N TYR A 297 1.28 3.74 -21.39
CA TYR A 297 1.74 4.93 -20.68
C TYR A 297 0.56 5.63 -20.00
N HIS A 298 0.83 6.40 -18.95
CA HIS A 298 -0.17 7.30 -18.36
C HIS A 298 -0.30 8.55 -19.23
N PRO A 299 -1.53 8.98 -19.58
CA PRO A 299 -1.77 10.03 -20.55
C PRO A 299 -1.33 11.42 -20.07
N LEU A 300 -1.11 12.32 -21.04
CA LEU A 300 -0.99 13.74 -20.80
C LEU A 300 -2.33 14.33 -20.35
N TYR A 301 -2.31 15.44 -19.61
CA TYR A 301 -3.52 16.11 -19.16
C TYR A 301 -4.48 16.44 -20.33
N ASP A 302 -3.95 17.01 -21.42
CA ASP A 302 -4.75 17.40 -22.59
C ASP A 302 -5.32 16.19 -23.34
N GLU A 303 -4.62 15.05 -23.35
CA GLU A 303 -5.15 13.80 -23.90
C GLU A 303 -6.35 13.33 -23.09
N THR A 304 -6.25 13.35 -21.76
CA THR A 304 -7.35 12.98 -20.86
C THR A 304 -8.54 13.91 -21.02
N VAL A 305 -8.32 15.23 -21.11
CA VAL A 305 -9.38 16.21 -21.38
C VAL A 305 -10.10 15.92 -22.70
N LYS A 306 -9.37 15.50 -23.75
CA LYS A 306 -9.98 15.09 -25.03
C LYS A 306 -10.81 13.81 -24.86
N ARG A 307 -10.26 12.79 -24.16
CA ARG A 307 -10.97 11.53 -23.88
C ARG A 307 -12.27 11.77 -23.10
N MET A 308 -12.27 12.69 -22.14
CA MET A 308 -13.46 13.06 -21.35
C MET A 308 -14.61 13.63 -22.16
N LYS A 309 -14.34 14.26 -23.32
CA LYS A 309 -15.37 14.80 -24.22
C LYS A 309 -16.09 13.71 -25.01
N SER A 310 -15.55 12.49 -25.06
CA SER A 310 -16.22 11.36 -25.69
C SER A 310 -17.50 11.00 -24.93
N LYS A 311 -18.58 10.70 -25.66
CA LYS A 311 -19.84 10.21 -25.09
C LYS A 311 -19.67 8.85 -24.39
N GLU A 312 -18.65 8.10 -24.77
CA GLU A 312 -18.33 6.78 -24.23
C GLU A 312 -17.45 6.85 -22.97
N ASN A 313 -17.02 8.04 -22.54
CA ASN A 313 -16.18 8.17 -21.35
C ASN A 313 -16.91 7.69 -20.08
N ARG A 314 -16.42 6.58 -19.53
CA ARG A 314 -16.76 6.02 -18.21
C ARG A 314 -15.58 6.00 -17.24
N ARG A 315 -14.36 6.24 -17.74
CA ARG A 315 -13.11 6.07 -16.99
C ARG A 315 -12.71 7.30 -16.19
N TYR A 316 -12.91 8.50 -16.75
CA TYR A 316 -12.40 9.74 -16.17
C TYR A 316 -13.53 10.63 -15.67
N ILE A 317 -13.35 11.20 -14.47
CA ILE A 317 -14.27 12.17 -13.89
C ILE A 317 -13.51 13.42 -13.43
N SER A 318 -14.10 14.60 -13.62
CA SER A 318 -13.52 15.85 -13.10
C SER A 318 -13.92 16.04 -11.65
N LEU A 319 -12.95 16.32 -10.78
CA LEU A 319 -13.19 16.67 -9.37
C LEU A 319 -13.07 18.18 -9.12
N GLY A 320 -13.04 18.99 -10.19
CA GLY A 320 -12.78 20.44 -10.12
C GLY A 320 -11.30 20.78 -10.02
N ASN A 321 -10.95 22.07 -10.04
CA ASN A 321 -9.57 22.58 -9.91
C ASN A 321 -8.54 21.90 -10.84
N GLN A 322 -8.93 21.58 -12.08
CA GLN A 322 -8.08 20.87 -13.05
C GLN A 322 -7.57 19.49 -12.57
N LEU A 323 -8.28 18.88 -11.61
CA LEU A 323 -8.06 17.52 -11.16
C LEU A 323 -9.04 16.58 -11.85
N ILE A 324 -8.51 15.64 -12.60
CA ILE A 324 -9.26 14.55 -13.19
C ILE A 324 -8.89 13.27 -12.44
N PHE A 325 -9.89 12.45 -12.11
CA PHE A 325 -9.73 11.19 -11.41
C PHE A 325 -9.97 10.01 -12.37
N ASP A 326 -9.04 9.06 -12.36
CA ASP A 326 -9.10 7.83 -13.14
C ASP A 326 -9.77 6.71 -12.34
N ILE A 327 -11.05 6.49 -12.60
CA ILE A 327 -11.87 5.51 -11.90
C ILE A 327 -11.33 4.11 -12.13
N GLU A 328 -10.88 3.79 -13.35
CA GLU A 328 -10.45 2.44 -13.70
C GLU A 328 -9.16 2.04 -12.98
N ASN A 329 -8.14 2.91 -12.96
CA ASN A 329 -6.90 2.63 -12.24
C ASN A 329 -7.12 2.57 -10.72
N TYR A 330 -8.03 3.39 -10.18
CA TYR A 330 -8.44 3.29 -8.78
C TYR A 330 -9.11 1.95 -8.45
N MET A 331 -10.02 1.49 -9.32
CA MET A 331 -10.67 0.20 -9.11
C MET A 331 -9.67 -0.95 -9.25
N LYS A 332 -8.76 -0.94 -10.23
CA LYS A 332 -7.68 -1.95 -10.36
C LYS A 332 -6.78 -1.99 -9.11
N ARG A 333 -6.40 -0.82 -8.58
CA ARG A 333 -5.62 -0.71 -7.33
C ARG A 333 -6.37 -1.28 -6.13
N THR A 334 -7.68 -1.07 -6.07
CA THR A 334 -8.55 -1.58 -5.00
C THR A 334 -8.75 -3.08 -5.13
N LEU A 335 -8.94 -3.56 -6.36
CA LEU A 335 -9.16 -4.96 -6.69
C LEU A 335 -8.01 -5.83 -6.19
N LEU A 336 -6.76 -5.38 -6.37
CA LEU A 336 -5.58 -6.07 -5.84
C LEU A 336 -5.69 -6.35 -4.33
N SER A 337 -6.11 -5.35 -3.54
CA SER A 337 -6.29 -5.54 -2.10
C SER A 337 -7.45 -6.49 -1.81
N VAL A 338 -8.58 -6.34 -2.53
CA VAL A 338 -9.78 -7.18 -2.33
C VAL A 338 -9.50 -8.64 -2.63
N GLU A 339 -8.80 -8.95 -3.73
CA GLU A 339 -8.47 -10.32 -4.10
C GLU A 339 -7.58 -10.99 -3.05
N ILE A 340 -6.55 -10.29 -2.54
CA ILE A 340 -5.72 -10.80 -1.44
C ILE A 340 -6.57 -11.13 -0.20
N ILE A 341 -7.44 -10.20 0.22
CA ILE A 341 -8.27 -10.36 1.42
C ILE A 341 -9.19 -11.58 1.27
N LEU A 342 -9.86 -11.72 0.12
CA LEU A 342 -10.81 -12.80 -0.12
C LEU A 342 -10.10 -14.17 -0.21
N LEU A 343 -8.97 -14.25 -0.91
CA LEU A 343 -8.22 -15.50 -1.02
C LEU A 343 -7.61 -15.93 0.30
N GLU A 344 -7.03 -14.99 1.06
CA GLU A 344 -6.46 -15.28 2.37
C GLU A 344 -7.53 -15.76 3.36
N ALA A 345 -8.69 -15.09 3.37
CA ALA A 345 -9.81 -15.50 4.20
C ALA A 345 -10.30 -16.91 3.85
N ASN A 346 -10.46 -17.19 2.55
CA ASN A 346 -10.85 -18.51 2.07
C ASN A 346 -9.80 -19.57 2.46
N SER A 347 -8.51 -19.31 2.24
CA SER A 347 -7.43 -20.24 2.57
C SER A 347 -7.37 -20.55 4.07
N ARG A 348 -7.54 -19.54 4.93
CA ARG A 348 -7.57 -19.75 6.39
C ARG A 348 -8.81 -20.51 6.84
N ALA A 349 -9.98 -20.24 6.25
CA ALA A 349 -11.21 -20.95 6.58
C ALA A 349 -11.16 -22.41 6.12
N GLU A 350 -10.64 -22.68 4.92
CA GLU A 350 -10.43 -24.02 4.39
C GLU A 350 -9.50 -24.85 5.29
N LYS A 351 -8.38 -24.28 5.75
CA LYS A 351 -7.47 -24.94 6.72
C LYS A 351 -8.14 -25.30 8.05
N GLN A 352 -9.26 -24.66 8.37
CA GLN A 352 -10.06 -24.92 9.57
C GLN A 352 -11.36 -25.69 9.27
N ASN A 353 -11.55 -26.16 8.03
CA ASN A 353 -12.76 -26.85 7.56
C ASN A 353 -14.06 -26.07 7.87
N THR A 354 -14.03 -24.75 7.65
CA THR A 354 -15.17 -23.86 7.92
C THR A 354 -15.33 -22.81 6.83
N THR A 355 -16.29 -21.90 6.99
CA THR A 355 -16.46 -20.71 6.15
C THR A 355 -15.93 -19.47 6.85
N SER A 356 -15.53 -18.46 6.09
CA SER A 356 -15.09 -17.17 6.64
C SER A 356 -16.24 -16.17 6.68
N PHE A 357 -16.41 -15.50 7.81
CA PHE A 357 -17.13 -14.22 7.89
C PHE A 357 -16.12 -13.07 7.82
N LEU A 358 -16.31 -12.14 6.88
CA LEU A 358 -15.40 -11.02 6.64
C LEU A 358 -16.02 -9.70 7.07
N HIS A 359 -15.39 -9.04 8.04
CA HIS A 359 -15.73 -7.67 8.40
C HIS A 359 -14.68 -6.70 7.83
N VAL A 360 -15.05 -5.99 6.77
CA VAL A 360 -14.17 -5.02 6.11
C VAL A 360 -14.55 -3.61 6.55
N VAL A 361 -13.58 -2.91 7.15
CA VAL A 361 -13.68 -1.47 7.41
C VAL A 361 -13.02 -0.70 6.25
N GLY A 362 -13.50 0.52 5.98
CA GLY A 362 -12.96 1.34 4.90
C GLY A 362 -11.45 1.56 5.02
N PHE A 363 -10.69 1.16 4.00
CA PHE A 363 -9.26 1.39 3.88
C PHE A 363 -8.99 2.48 2.84
N GLY A 364 -8.17 3.48 3.20
CA GLY A 364 -7.88 4.63 2.32
C GLY A 364 -8.97 5.71 2.28
N LEU A 365 -9.86 5.75 3.29
CA LEU A 365 -10.97 6.71 3.39
C LEU A 365 -10.86 7.65 4.61
N GLY A 366 -9.68 7.69 5.25
CA GLY A 366 -9.47 8.32 6.55
C GLY A 366 -8.62 9.57 6.52
#